data_AF-A0AAV0SVK2-F1
#
_entry.id   AF-A0AAV0SVK2-F1
#
_cell.length_a   1.000
_cell.length_b   1.000
_cell.length_c   1.000
_cell.angle_alpha   90.00
_cell.angle_beta   90.00
_cell.angle_gamma   90.00
#
_symmetry.space_group_name_H-M   'P 1'
#
loop_
_entity.id
_entity.type
_entity.pdbx_description
1 polymer ?
#
loop_
_entity_poly.entity_id
_entity_poly.type
_entity_poly.pdbx_seq_one_letter_code
_entity_poly.pdbx_strand_id
1 'polypeptide(L)'
;MKMIMGFASLVLATAVATLTGILVKKKRHHDLKACGCADGECCNSVRPSERRYQLPHAHVEHWDKRSGKCDPKWAQLAPGDAVEVTGDKPRSSFGTLILLRHGQSVWNRNPDHPSDLWRYAGSIDIPLSEVGMQEAFEAGKRLKHVPIDVVFCSQMDRARTTMSLALSVHPSKKTPVVEHSSPLDNPAFEGVNDKNPYDFIIPVYVSPTLNERNFGDLQGVPSTRHTRMFDKEHVVKIRNDYYTRFPGENGESCEDIHNRTIPFFNSFILPHLAAGRNVLVSSHGFVIRTLIKYLDGMDADEFNEQMKLEKTAPDKCLLLAPTGVPLMYKYNKGKFTKIAQSCRDRAESLSRSTAPY
;
A
#
# COMPACT_ATOMS: atom_id res chain seq x y z
N MET A 1 -37.17 -79.20 -70.30
CA MET A 1 -35.72 -79.00 -70.59
C MET A 1 -35.20 -78.04 -69.54
N LYS A 2 -34.35 -78.52 -68.60
CA LYS A 2 -32.91 -78.15 -68.43
C LYS A 2 -32.73 -76.63 -68.21
N MET A 3 -32.04 -76.10 -67.19
CA MET A 3 -30.93 -76.61 -66.38
C MET A 3 -30.53 -75.52 -65.33
N ILE A 4 -29.95 -75.94 -64.19
CA ILE A 4 -28.82 -75.32 -63.43
C ILE A 4 -29.13 -74.09 -62.54
N MET A 5 -29.12 -74.22 -61.20
CA MET A 5 -27.99 -74.18 -60.21
C MET A 5 -27.22 -72.84 -60.20
N GLY A 6 -26.92 -72.18 -59.08
CA GLY A 6 -27.07 -72.50 -57.67
C GLY A 6 -26.48 -71.40 -56.77
N PHE A 7 -26.91 -71.44 -55.50
CA PHE A 7 -26.21 -71.09 -54.26
C PHE A 7 -25.31 -69.85 -54.14
N ALA A 8 -25.74 -68.92 -53.27
CA ALA A 8 -24.99 -68.56 -52.06
C ALA A 8 -25.96 -67.99 -50.99
N SER A 9 -26.22 -68.80 -49.96
CA SER A 9 -26.97 -68.43 -48.76
C SER A 9 -26.06 -67.70 -47.77
N LEU A 10 -26.53 -66.64 -47.09
CA LEU A 10 -26.51 -66.59 -45.62
C LEU A 10 -27.20 -65.33 -45.02
N VAL A 11 -27.95 -65.61 -43.96
CA VAL A 11 -28.36 -64.77 -42.81
C VAL A 11 -29.58 -63.84 -42.93
N LEU A 12 -30.65 -64.37 -42.32
CA LEU A 12 -31.80 -63.74 -41.66
C LEU A 12 -31.54 -62.34 -41.08
N ALA A 13 -32.41 -61.36 -41.40
CA ALA A 13 -32.61 -60.18 -40.58
C ALA A 13 -34.09 -60.09 -40.18
N THR A 14 -34.36 -60.55 -38.96
CA THR A 14 -35.62 -60.35 -38.22
C THR A 14 -35.73 -58.91 -37.73
N ALA A 15 -36.90 -58.32 -37.92
CA ALA A 15 -37.35 -57.13 -37.21
C ALA A 15 -37.51 -57.40 -35.71
N VAL A 16 -37.36 -56.38 -34.86
CA VAL A 16 -38.21 -56.02 -33.70
C VAL A 16 -37.53 -54.91 -32.88
N ALA A 17 -38.39 -54.14 -32.20
CA ALA A 17 -38.25 -52.84 -31.58
C ALA A 17 -37.36 -52.72 -30.33
N THR A 18 -37.29 -51.46 -29.86
CA THR A 18 -37.14 -50.94 -28.46
C THR A 18 -35.83 -50.24 -28.05
N LEU A 19 -36.02 -48.97 -27.66
CA LEU A 19 -35.45 -48.17 -26.55
C LEU A 19 -34.00 -48.37 -26.06
N THR A 20 -33.37 -47.20 -25.83
CA THR A 20 -32.23 -46.79 -24.95
C THR A 20 -31.17 -46.09 -25.82
N GLY A 21 -30.54 -44.97 -25.48
CA GLY A 21 -30.30 -44.21 -24.27
C GLY A 21 -28.88 -43.61 -24.40
N ILE A 22 -28.60 -42.51 -23.70
CA ILE A 22 -27.27 -41.94 -23.41
C ILE A 22 -26.63 -41.04 -24.50
N LEU A 23 -26.56 -39.71 -24.29
CA LEU A 23 -25.40 -38.99 -23.71
C LEU A 23 -25.58 -37.46 -23.78
N VAL A 24 -25.49 -36.84 -22.60
CA VAL A 24 -25.54 -35.40 -22.34
C VAL A 24 -24.28 -34.69 -22.83
N LYS A 25 -24.41 -33.57 -23.56
CA LYS A 25 -23.34 -32.56 -23.75
C LYS A 25 -23.87 -31.11 -23.70
N LYS A 26 -23.41 -30.40 -22.67
CA LYS A 26 -23.16 -28.96 -22.43
C LYS A 26 -23.43 -27.93 -23.56
N LYS A 27 -24.15 -26.84 -23.19
CA LYS A 27 -23.71 -25.40 -23.05
C LYS A 27 -24.95 -24.54 -22.71
N ARG A 28 -25.03 -23.80 -21.58
CA ARG A 28 -24.58 -22.39 -21.33
C ARG A 28 -25.05 -21.43 -22.45
N HIS A 29 -25.67 -20.26 -22.25
CA HIS A 29 -25.92 -19.34 -21.14
C HIS A 29 -27.08 -18.40 -21.59
N HIS A 30 -27.90 -17.86 -20.68
CA HIS A 30 -28.69 -16.64 -20.94
C HIS A 30 -28.31 -15.56 -19.91
N ASP A 31 -27.66 -14.53 -20.45
CA ASP A 31 -27.78 -13.08 -20.22
C ASP A 31 -27.86 -12.51 -18.79
N LEU A 32 -26.69 -12.06 -18.34
CA LEU A 32 -26.52 -10.92 -17.43
C LEU A 32 -26.75 -9.61 -18.21
N LYS A 33 -27.55 -8.71 -17.62
CA LYS A 33 -27.89 -7.40 -18.15
C LYS A 33 -26.66 -6.50 -18.38
N ALA A 34 -26.82 -5.66 -19.38
CA ALA A 34 -25.83 -4.87 -20.09
C ALA A 34 -25.09 -3.82 -19.24
N CYS A 35 -23.80 -3.69 -19.55
CA CYS A 35 -22.97 -2.52 -19.32
C CYS A 35 -23.40 -1.40 -20.28
N GLY A 36 -23.68 -0.20 -19.75
CA GLY A 36 -24.06 0.97 -20.52
C GLY A 36 -22.87 1.71 -21.11
N CYS A 37 -22.16 1.09 -22.07
CA CYS A 37 -21.20 1.80 -22.92
C CYS A 37 -21.87 2.10 -24.25
N ALA A 38 -22.26 3.36 -24.46
CA ALA A 38 -22.49 3.87 -25.80
C ALA A 38 -21.12 3.98 -26.50
N ASP A 39 -21.06 3.48 -27.74
CA ASP A 39 -19.94 3.55 -28.69
C ASP A 39 -18.82 2.52 -28.45
N GLY A 40 -19.16 1.27 -28.80
CA GLY A 40 -18.35 0.06 -28.64
C GLY A 40 -17.11 -0.06 -29.53
N GLU A 41 -16.13 0.84 -29.38
CA GLU A 41 -14.81 0.71 -30.04
C GLU A 41 -13.62 0.47 -29.09
N CYS A 42 -13.80 0.44 -27.77
CA CYS A 42 -12.65 0.46 -26.85
C CYS A 42 -12.18 -0.89 -26.27
N CYS A 43 -12.68 -2.05 -26.74
CA CYS A 43 -12.33 -3.35 -26.14
C CYS A 43 -11.40 -4.27 -26.95
N ASN A 44 -10.86 -3.87 -28.10
CA ASN A 44 -10.04 -4.78 -28.93
C ASN A 44 -8.76 -4.16 -29.51
N SER A 45 -7.88 -3.61 -28.66
CA SER A 45 -6.52 -3.28 -29.11
C SER A 45 -5.47 -3.38 -28.00
N VAL A 46 -5.19 -4.59 -27.51
CA VAL A 46 -3.94 -4.84 -26.76
C VAL A 46 -3.37 -6.19 -27.19
N ARG A 47 -2.10 -6.19 -27.62
CA ARG A 47 -1.43 -7.38 -28.17
C ARG A 47 -1.23 -8.42 -27.06
N PRO A 48 -1.30 -9.74 -27.35
CA PRO A 48 -1.15 -10.80 -26.35
C PRO A 48 0.15 -10.76 -25.52
N SER A 49 1.20 -10.10 -26.00
CA SER A 49 2.49 -9.96 -25.32
C SER A 49 2.51 -8.94 -24.16
N GLU A 50 1.50 -8.08 -24.04
CA GLU A 50 1.44 -7.03 -23.00
C GLU A 50 0.63 -7.46 -21.76
N ARG A 51 0.11 -8.69 -21.77
CA ARG A 51 -0.80 -9.24 -20.75
C ARG A 51 -0.09 -9.85 -19.53
N ARG A 52 1.12 -9.39 -19.17
CA ARG A 52 1.91 -10.01 -18.08
C ARG A 52 2.02 -9.19 -16.78
N TYR A 53 1.57 -7.93 -16.75
CA TYR A 53 1.51 -7.13 -15.52
C TYR A 53 0.37 -6.10 -15.57
N GLN A 54 -0.89 -6.55 -15.59
CA GLN A 54 -2.02 -5.69 -15.27
C GLN A 54 -2.78 -6.32 -14.11
N LEU A 55 -2.69 -5.67 -12.95
CA LEU A 55 -3.56 -5.97 -11.81
C LEU A 55 -5.00 -5.65 -12.23
N PRO A 56 -5.90 -6.65 -12.25
CA PRO A 56 -7.31 -6.37 -12.50
C PRO A 56 -7.86 -5.66 -11.25
N HIS A 57 -8.48 -4.48 -11.45
CA HIS A 57 -9.11 -3.63 -10.44
C HIS A 57 -8.20 -2.65 -9.69
N ALA A 58 -7.58 -1.73 -10.44
CA ALA A 58 -7.29 -0.39 -9.93
C ALA A 58 -8.53 0.51 -10.10
N HIS A 59 -9.61 0.23 -9.38
CA HIS A 59 -10.69 1.21 -9.19
C HIS A 59 -10.42 1.95 -7.89
N VAL A 60 -9.81 3.14 -8.02
CA VAL A 60 -9.78 4.16 -6.98
C VAL A 60 -10.99 5.06 -7.22
N GLU A 61 -12.09 4.81 -6.50
CA GLU A 61 -13.28 5.65 -6.48
C GLU A 61 -13.86 5.61 -5.05
N HIS A 62 -14.28 6.66 -4.37
CA HIS A 62 -14.18 8.10 -4.56
C HIS A 62 -14.32 8.74 -3.16
N TRP A 63 -13.47 9.72 -2.86
CA TRP A 63 -13.79 10.72 -1.83
C TRP A 63 -15.09 11.44 -2.23
N ASP A 64 -15.98 11.71 -1.26
CA ASP A 64 -17.12 12.59 -1.49
C ASP A 64 -16.62 14.00 -1.85
N LYS A 65 -16.67 14.33 -3.13
CA LYS A 65 -16.21 15.61 -3.70
C LYS A 65 -17.25 16.73 -3.60
N ARG A 66 -18.41 16.53 -2.96
CA ARG A 66 -19.48 17.55 -3.08
C ARG A 66 -19.21 18.86 -2.34
N SER A 67 -18.33 18.90 -1.35
CA SER A 67 -18.12 20.12 -0.56
C SER A 67 -16.69 20.65 -0.49
N GLY A 68 -15.68 19.84 -0.85
CA GLY A 68 -14.26 20.25 -0.75
C GLY A 68 -13.85 20.74 0.64
N LYS A 69 -14.62 20.42 1.69
CA LYS A 69 -14.40 20.83 3.08
C LYS A 69 -14.45 19.59 3.96
N CYS A 70 -13.51 19.49 4.90
CA CYS A 70 -13.69 18.58 6.05
C CYS A 70 -15.03 18.90 6.71
N ASP A 71 -15.83 17.87 6.99
CA ASP A 71 -17.05 18.03 7.77
C ASP A 71 -16.66 18.61 9.15
N PRO A 72 -17.21 19.76 9.57
CA PRO A 72 -16.88 20.37 10.85
C PRO A 72 -17.26 19.52 12.06
N LYS A 73 -18.11 18.48 11.91
CA LYS A 73 -18.32 17.48 12.96
C LYS A 73 -17.03 16.68 13.29
N TRP A 74 -16.07 16.63 12.37
CA TRP A 74 -14.79 15.95 12.55
C TRP A 74 -13.81 16.74 13.45
N ALA A 75 -14.07 18.02 13.71
CA ALA A 75 -13.21 18.87 14.55
C ALA A 75 -13.51 18.76 16.07
N GLN A 76 -14.56 18.03 16.47
CA GLN A 76 -15.03 17.97 17.86
C GLN A 76 -14.77 16.65 18.61
N LEU A 77 -13.97 15.73 18.06
CA LEU A 77 -13.59 14.52 18.80
C LEU A 77 -12.41 14.83 19.73
N ALA A 78 -12.75 15.32 20.92
CA ALA A 78 -11.83 15.44 22.04
C ALA A 78 -11.27 14.05 22.43
N PRO A 79 -10.06 13.96 22.98
CA PRO A 79 -9.49 12.72 23.49
C PRO A 79 -10.20 12.35 24.79
N GLY A 80 -11.29 11.60 24.67
CA GLY A 80 -12.11 11.20 25.80
C GLY A 80 -13.06 10.11 25.34
N ASP A 81 -12.86 8.93 25.91
CA ASP A 81 -13.65 7.70 25.75
C ASP A 81 -13.23 6.82 24.59
N ALA A 82 -12.56 5.73 24.97
CA ALA A 82 -12.28 4.60 24.10
C ALA A 82 -13.62 4.08 23.56
N VAL A 83 -13.87 4.31 22.26
CA VAL A 83 -14.93 3.60 21.55
C VAL A 83 -14.64 2.11 21.68
N GLU A 84 -15.57 1.35 22.25
CA GLU A 84 -15.51 -0.11 22.22
C GLU A 84 -15.64 -0.58 20.76
N VAL A 85 -14.51 -0.61 20.05
CA VAL A 85 -14.44 -1.20 18.71
C VAL A 85 -14.52 -2.71 18.89
N THR A 86 -15.74 -3.24 18.86
CA THR A 86 -16.02 -4.68 18.98
C THR A 86 -15.48 -5.42 17.75
N GLY A 87 -14.45 -6.24 17.94
CA GLY A 87 -13.85 -7.03 16.85
C GLY A 87 -12.61 -7.83 17.19
N ASP A 88 -11.87 -7.47 18.25
CA ASP A 88 -10.83 -8.33 18.85
C ASP A 88 -10.54 -7.80 20.26
N LYS A 89 -10.44 -8.67 21.27
CA LYS A 89 -10.02 -8.23 22.63
C LYS A 89 -8.61 -7.65 22.55
N PRO A 90 -8.26 -6.60 23.31
CA PRO A 90 -6.89 -6.10 23.37
C PRO A 90 -5.94 -7.25 23.71
N ARG A 91 -5.06 -7.60 22.77
CA ARG A 91 -4.13 -8.73 22.91
C ARG A 91 -3.05 -8.44 23.95
N SER A 92 -2.81 -7.17 24.26
CA SER A 92 -1.81 -6.74 25.22
C SER A 92 -2.25 -5.43 25.91
N SER A 93 -1.56 -5.08 27.00
CA SER A 93 -1.77 -3.80 27.71
C SER A 93 -1.24 -2.56 26.97
N PHE A 94 -0.69 -2.74 25.77
CA PHE A 94 -0.09 -1.70 24.95
C PHE A 94 -0.37 -1.93 23.45
N GLY A 95 -0.34 -0.85 22.66
CA GLY A 95 -0.40 -0.91 21.21
C GLY A 95 1.00 -0.93 20.59
N THR A 96 1.15 -1.53 19.42
CA THR A 96 2.38 -1.47 18.63
C THR A 96 2.15 -0.69 17.35
N LEU A 97 2.86 0.41 17.16
CA LEU A 97 2.87 1.15 15.91
C LEU A 97 4.02 0.64 15.03
N ILE A 98 3.70 0.18 13.83
CA ILE A 98 4.66 -0.32 12.84
C ILE A 98 4.68 0.64 11.68
N LEU A 99 5.80 1.34 11.45
CA LEU A 99 5.99 2.25 10.33
C LEU A 99 6.77 1.53 9.23
N LEU A 100 6.18 1.43 8.04
CA LEU A 100 6.79 0.77 6.89
C LEU A 100 6.86 1.74 5.71
N ARG A 101 8.08 2.16 5.35
CA ARG A 101 8.31 2.87 4.11
C ARG A 101 8.17 1.89 2.95
N HIS A 102 7.54 2.34 1.87
CA HIS A 102 7.52 1.58 0.63
C HIS A 102 8.92 1.09 0.21
N GLY A 103 8.98 -0.04 -0.48
CA GLY A 103 10.22 -0.53 -1.10
C GLY A 103 10.74 0.43 -2.17
N GLN A 104 11.96 0.24 -2.65
CA GLN A 104 12.53 1.04 -3.73
C GLN A 104 11.58 1.16 -4.93
N SER A 105 11.33 2.38 -5.40
CA SER A 105 10.55 2.63 -6.62
C SER A 105 11.45 2.69 -7.85
N VAL A 106 10.87 2.61 -9.04
CA VAL A 106 11.59 2.75 -10.32
C VAL A 106 12.35 4.08 -10.41
N TRP A 107 11.88 5.13 -9.75
CA TRP A 107 12.52 6.45 -9.74
C TRP A 107 13.45 6.70 -8.54
N ASN A 108 13.32 5.90 -7.48
CA ASN A 108 14.20 5.98 -6.30
C ASN A 108 15.32 4.93 -6.32
N ARG A 109 15.49 4.19 -7.42
CA ARG A 109 16.55 3.18 -7.53
C ARG A 109 17.92 3.78 -7.79
N ASN A 110 18.95 3.03 -7.40
CA ASN A 110 20.29 3.25 -7.92
C ASN A 110 20.26 2.92 -9.43
N PRO A 111 20.89 3.73 -10.30
CA PRO A 111 20.96 3.44 -11.72
C PRO A 111 21.64 2.08 -11.97
N ASP A 112 20.91 1.08 -12.47
CA ASP A 112 21.53 -0.14 -12.99
C ASP A 112 22.22 0.12 -14.34
N HIS A 113 21.66 1.07 -15.09
CA HIS A 113 22.19 1.55 -16.37
C HIS A 113 22.46 3.06 -16.30
N PRO A 114 23.45 3.62 -17.02
CA PRO A 114 23.73 5.06 -17.03
C PRO A 114 22.55 5.96 -17.43
N SER A 115 21.55 5.41 -18.11
CA SER A 115 20.30 6.09 -18.47
C SER A 115 19.26 6.16 -17.34
N ASP A 116 19.41 5.32 -16.32
CA ASP A 116 18.41 5.10 -15.26
C ASP A 116 18.65 6.05 -14.10
N LEU A 117 18.38 7.33 -14.33
CA LEU A 117 18.64 8.34 -13.32
C LEU A 117 17.59 8.30 -12.20
N TRP A 118 18.07 8.50 -10.96
CA TRP A 118 17.20 8.83 -9.84
C TRP A 118 16.37 10.08 -10.16
N ARG A 119 15.09 10.09 -9.78
CA ARG A 119 14.16 11.18 -10.02
C ARG A 119 13.34 11.48 -8.77
N TYR A 120 12.99 12.74 -8.59
CA TYR A 120 12.02 13.17 -7.59
C TYR A 120 10.64 12.60 -7.93
N ALA A 121 10.18 11.58 -7.20
CA ALA A 121 8.84 11.03 -7.42
C ALA A 121 7.73 11.94 -6.86
N GLY A 122 7.87 12.37 -5.61
CA GLY A 122 6.87 13.18 -4.92
C GLY A 122 5.50 12.51 -4.93
N SER A 123 4.47 13.26 -5.33
CA SER A 123 3.09 12.81 -5.47
C SER A 123 2.80 12.05 -6.76
N ILE A 124 3.79 11.86 -7.64
CA ILE A 124 3.62 11.02 -8.85
C ILE A 124 3.59 9.55 -8.44
N ASP A 125 2.59 8.82 -8.93
CA ASP A 125 2.37 7.43 -8.54
C ASP A 125 3.22 6.46 -9.37
N ILE A 126 4.48 6.33 -8.95
CA ILE A 126 5.48 5.45 -9.58
C ILE A 126 5.48 4.08 -8.89
N PRO A 127 5.50 2.97 -9.65
CA PRO A 127 5.51 1.61 -9.09
C PRO A 127 6.85 1.25 -8.42
N LEU A 128 6.83 0.12 -7.71
CA LEU A 128 8.04 -0.49 -7.15
C LEU A 128 8.98 -1.01 -8.26
N SER A 129 10.28 -1.01 -7.98
CA SER A 129 11.26 -1.80 -8.75
C SER A 129 11.20 -3.27 -8.32
N GLU A 130 11.87 -4.16 -9.07
CA GLU A 130 12.03 -5.55 -8.66
C GLU A 130 12.71 -5.68 -7.28
N VAL A 131 13.73 -4.86 -7.04
CA VAL A 131 14.38 -4.75 -5.73
C VAL A 131 13.37 -4.32 -4.67
N GLY A 132 12.55 -3.29 -4.94
CA GLY A 132 11.53 -2.82 -4.01
C GLY A 132 10.46 -3.86 -3.68
N MET A 133 10.07 -4.71 -4.64
CA MET A 133 9.17 -5.84 -4.38
C MET A 133 9.84 -6.86 -3.45
N GLN A 134 11.12 -7.16 -3.65
CA GLN A 134 11.87 -8.06 -2.77
C GLN A 134 12.00 -7.49 -1.35
N GLU A 135 12.30 -6.18 -1.22
CA GLU A 135 12.32 -5.49 0.07
C GLU A 135 10.97 -5.61 0.80
N ALA A 136 9.85 -5.53 0.07
CA ALA A 136 8.51 -5.70 0.64
C ALA A 136 8.27 -7.11 1.18
N PHE A 137 8.69 -8.15 0.44
CA PHE A 137 8.61 -9.53 0.93
C PHE A 137 9.46 -9.74 2.18
N GLU A 138 10.66 -9.19 2.22
CA GLU A 138 11.50 -9.28 3.42
C GLU A 138 10.90 -8.53 4.60
N ALA A 139 10.26 -7.38 4.39
CA ALA A 139 9.53 -6.67 5.44
C ALA A 139 8.46 -7.57 6.08
N GLY A 140 7.68 -8.30 5.27
CA GLY A 140 6.71 -9.28 5.75
C GLY A 140 7.33 -10.40 6.59
N LYS A 141 8.51 -10.90 6.17
CA LYS A 141 9.27 -11.90 6.94
C LYS A 141 9.77 -11.35 8.28
N ARG A 142 10.21 -10.09 8.33
CA ARG A 142 10.63 -9.40 9.56
C ARG A 142 9.48 -9.24 10.55
N LEU A 143 8.27 -9.02 10.05
CA LEU A 143 7.07 -8.87 10.87
C LEU A 143 6.46 -10.19 11.35
N LYS A 144 7.05 -11.35 11.04
CA LYS A 144 6.51 -12.69 11.34
C LYS A 144 5.95 -12.88 12.76
N HIS A 145 6.55 -12.25 13.76
CA HIS A 145 6.17 -12.40 15.17
C HIS A 145 5.33 -11.24 15.71
N VAL A 146 4.92 -10.32 14.85
CA VAL A 146 4.15 -9.12 15.22
C VAL A 146 2.77 -9.24 14.57
N PRO A 147 1.73 -9.62 15.33
CA PRO A 147 0.37 -9.63 14.81
C PRO A 147 -0.03 -8.23 14.33
N ILE A 148 -0.76 -8.15 13.22
CA ILE A 148 -1.26 -6.90 12.65
C ILE A 148 -2.77 -6.94 12.70
N ASP A 149 -3.36 -5.94 13.35
CA ASP A 149 -4.81 -5.88 13.59
C ASP A 149 -5.51 -4.91 12.63
N VAL A 150 -4.82 -3.82 12.25
CA VAL A 150 -5.33 -2.81 11.31
C VAL A 150 -4.17 -2.17 10.55
N VAL A 151 -4.45 -1.76 9.30
CA VAL A 151 -3.49 -1.11 8.43
C VAL A 151 -4.00 0.28 8.03
N PHE A 152 -3.12 1.26 8.06
CA PHE A 152 -3.30 2.55 7.42
C PHE A 152 -2.30 2.69 6.29
N CYS A 153 -2.76 3.09 5.11
CA CYS A 153 -1.93 3.13 3.92
C CYS A 153 -2.10 4.45 3.15
N SER A 154 -1.03 4.88 2.52
CA SER A 154 -1.07 5.90 1.46
C SER A 154 -1.92 5.44 0.27
N GLN A 155 -2.48 6.37 -0.49
CA GLN A 155 -3.18 6.06 -1.76
C GLN A 155 -2.23 5.58 -2.86
N MET A 156 -0.97 6.00 -2.81
CA MET A 156 0.03 5.71 -3.83
C MET A 156 0.34 4.21 -3.94
N ASP A 157 0.36 3.70 -5.16
CA ASP A 157 0.56 2.29 -5.51
C ASP A 157 1.79 1.69 -4.85
N ARG A 158 2.95 2.35 -4.87
CA ARG A 158 4.17 1.84 -4.23
C ARG A 158 4.00 1.48 -2.75
N ALA A 159 3.22 2.26 -1.99
CA ALA A 159 2.93 1.97 -0.60
C ALA A 159 1.94 0.80 -0.47
N ARG A 160 0.86 0.82 -1.26
CA ARG A 160 -0.14 -0.26 -1.30
C ARG A 160 0.47 -1.59 -1.69
N THR A 161 1.24 -1.63 -2.78
CA THR A 161 1.96 -2.81 -3.26
C THR A 161 2.96 -3.31 -2.22
N THR A 162 3.72 -2.43 -1.55
CA THR A 162 4.61 -2.85 -0.47
C THR A 162 3.84 -3.54 0.66
N MET A 163 2.72 -2.95 1.10
CA MET A 163 1.86 -3.50 2.14
C MET A 163 1.27 -4.85 1.74
N SER A 164 0.71 -4.96 0.53
CA SER A 164 0.12 -6.20 0.03
C SER A 164 1.15 -7.33 -0.08
N LEU A 165 2.35 -7.04 -0.61
CA LEU A 165 3.42 -8.03 -0.70
C LEU A 165 3.93 -8.46 0.68
N ALA A 166 4.13 -7.51 1.61
CA ALA A 166 4.54 -7.83 2.97
C ALA A 166 3.51 -8.71 3.69
N LEU A 167 2.22 -8.40 3.59
CA LEU A 167 1.16 -9.21 4.20
C LEU A 167 0.98 -10.57 3.54
N SER A 168 1.24 -10.71 2.23
CA SER A 168 1.12 -11.99 1.51
C SER A 168 2.05 -13.09 2.05
N VAL A 169 3.21 -12.71 2.59
CA VAL A 169 4.18 -13.64 3.20
C VAL A 169 4.11 -13.63 4.73
N HIS A 170 3.26 -12.79 5.31
CA HIS A 170 3.09 -12.71 6.75
C HIS A 170 2.40 -13.99 7.28
N PRO A 171 2.90 -14.62 8.35
CA PRO A 171 2.39 -15.92 8.81
C PRO A 171 0.95 -15.91 9.34
N SER A 172 0.38 -14.73 9.63
CA SER A 172 -1.04 -14.62 9.97
C SER A 172 -1.95 -15.07 8.83
N LYS A 173 -1.46 -15.03 7.57
CA LYS A 173 -2.23 -15.37 6.35
C LYS A 173 -3.57 -14.63 6.23
N LYS A 174 -3.71 -13.52 6.96
CA LYS A 174 -4.90 -12.68 6.87
C LYS A 174 -4.81 -11.83 5.60
N THR A 175 -5.95 -11.63 4.96
CA THR A 175 -6.11 -10.88 3.73
C THR A 175 -6.34 -9.41 4.04
N PRO A 176 -5.51 -8.48 3.53
CA PRO A 176 -5.82 -7.06 3.61
C PRO A 176 -7.06 -6.74 2.76
N VAL A 177 -8.07 -6.13 3.37
CA VAL A 177 -9.28 -5.65 2.68
C VAL A 177 -9.42 -4.15 2.91
N VAL A 178 -9.57 -3.39 1.83
CA VAL A 178 -9.77 -1.95 1.91
C VAL A 178 -11.17 -1.67 2.47
N GLU A 179 -11.22 -0.92 3.56
CA GLU A 179 -12.46 -0.42 4.15
C GLU A 179 -12.65 1.05 3.77
N HIS A 180 -13.88 1.38 3.38
CA HIS A 180 -14.26 2.72 2.91
C HIS A 180 -15.01 3.51 3.99
N SER A 181 -15.51 2.83 5.01
CA SER A 181 -16.11 3.42 6.20
C SER A 181 -15.07 4.08 7.11
N SER A 182 -15.54 4.84 8.11
CA SER A 182 -14.66 5.50 9.07
C SER A 182 -13.73 4.50 9.77
N PRO A 183 -12.43 4.83 9.97
CA PRO A 183 -11.53 4.00 10.75
C PRO A 183 -11.89 3.85 12.23
N LEU A 184 -12.79 4.67 12.75
CA LEU A 184 -13.26 4.61 14.13
C LEU A 184 -14.48 3.71 14.32
N ASP A 185 -15.19 3.43 13.23
CA ASP A 185 -16.35 2.56 13.24
C ASP A 185 -15.90 1.10 13.05
N ASN A 186 -16.81 0.17 13.34
CA ASN A 186 -16.57 -1.22 12.98
C ASN A 186 -16.60 -1.37 11.45
N PRO A 187 -15.57 -1.97 10.83
CA PRO A 187 -15.59 -2.25 9.39
C PRO A 187 -16.79 -3.12 9.03
N ALA A 188 -17.45 -2.74 7.94
CA ALA A 188 -18.68 -3.37 7.50
C ALA A 188 -18.42 -4.63 6.65
N PHE A 189 -17.23 -4.75 6.04
CA PHE A 189 -16.81 -5.85 5.16
C PHE A 189 -17.94 -6.33 4.24
N GLU A 190 -18.53 -5.40 3.47
CA GLU A 190 -19.69 -5.68 2.63
C GLU A 190 -19.46 -6.89 1.71
N GLY A 191 -20.40 -7.84 1.74
CA GLY A 191 -20.31 -9.08 0.94
C GLY A 191 -19.52 -10.23 1.57
N VAL A 192 -18.90 -10.04 2.74
CA VAL A 192 -18.26 -11.11 3.50
C VAL A 192 -19.26 -11.81 4.42
N ASN A 193 -19.65 -13.03 4.07
CA ASN A 193 -20.63 -13.83 4.82
C ASN A 193 -19.96 -14.80 5.81
N ASP A 194 -19.14 -14.26 6.72
CA ASP A 194 -18.53 -15.03 7.82
C ASP A 194 -18.96 -14.47 9.19
N LYS A 195 -19.02 -15.31 10.21
CA LYS A 195 -19.40 -14.90 11.58
C LYS A 195 -18.31 -14.07 12.25
N ASN A 196 -17.05 -14.31 11.91
CA ASN A 196 -15.90 -13.57 12.43
C ASN A 196 -14.90 -13.23 11.31
N PRO A 197 -15.21 -12.24 10.45
CA PRO A 197 -14.36 -11.85 9.33
C PRO A 197 -12.91 -11.52 9.73
N TYR A 198 -12.69 -11.02 10.96
CA TYR A 198 -11.37 -10.66 11.47
C TYR A 198 -10.40 -11.83 11.64
N ASP A 199 -10.87 -13.08 11.65
CA ASP A 199 -10.00 -14.26 11.73
C ASP A 199 -9.08 -14.36 10.50
N PHE A 200 -9.56 -13.91 9.35
CA PHE A 200 -8.85 -14.00 8.08
C PHE A 200 -8.75 -12.65 7.33
N ILE A 201 -9.33 -11.57 7.84
CA ILE A 201 -9.24 -10.22 7.25
C ILE A 201 -8.45 -9.28 8.16
N ILE A 202 -7.68 -8.39 7.54
CA ILE A 202 -7.14 -7.18 8.17
C ILE A 202 -7.77 -5.97 7.47
N PRO A 203 -8.48 -5.08 8.17
CA PRO A 203 -9.00 -3.85 7.59
C PRO A 203 -7.85 -2.90 7.20
N VAL A 204 -7.95 -2.32 6.01
CA VAL A 204 -7.00 -1.36 5.45
C VAL A 204 -7.71 -0.03 5.17
N TYR A 205 -7.26 1.03 5.81
CA TYR A 205 -7.75 2.39 5.58
C TYR A 205 -6.76 3.16 4.73
N VAL A 206 -7.22 3.67 3.58
CA VAL A 206 -6.36 4.35 2.61
C VAL A 206 -6.64 5.85 2.63
N SER A 207 -5.60 6.68 2.83
CA SER A 207 -5.77 8.14 2.96
C SER A 207 -4.72 8.95 2.19
N PRO A 208 -5.11 10.05 1.51
CA PRO A 208 -4.17 10.96 0.87
C PRO A 208 -3.31 11.73 1.90
N THR A 209 -3.76 11.84 3.15
CA THR A 209 -3.00 12.48 4.24
C THR A 209 -1.69 11.76 4.57
N LEU A 210 -1.55 10.52 4.10
CA LEU A 210 -0.36 9.69 4.21
C LEU A 210 0.45 9.63 2.91
N ASN A 211 0.12 10.42 1.87
CA ASN A 211 0.91 10.48 0.64
C ASN A 211 2.25 11.17 0.86
N GLU A 212 3.23 10.87 -0.01
CA GLU A 212 4.56 11.51 0.01
C GLU A 212 4.45 13.02 -0.19
N ARG A 213 5.49 13.74 0.25
CA ARG A 213 5.65 15.16 0.02
C ARG A 213 5.65 15.48 -1.48
N ASN A 214 4.80 16.43 -1.88
CA ASN A 214 4.79 16.94 -3.24
C ASN A 214 6.03 17.82 -3.49
N PHE A 215 6.85 17.42 -4.47
CA PHE A 215 8.09 18.13 -4.81
C PHE A 215 7.86 19.25 -5.84
N GLY A 216 6.61 19.56 -6.18
CA GLY A 216 6.22 20.63 -7.09
C GLY A 216 6.88 20.49 -8.46
N ASP A 217 7.56 21.54 -8.91
CA ASP A 217 8.21 21.60 -10.23
C ASP A 217 9.41 20.64 -10.34
N LEU A 218 9.89 20.09 -9.22
CA LEU A 218 10.96 19.08 -9.25
C LEU A 218 10.47 17.68 -9.57
N GLN A 219 9.16 17.41 -9.56
CA GLN A 219 8.66 16.05 -9.83
C GLN A 219 9.04 15.55 -11.23
N GLY A 220 9.62 14.35 -11.30
CA GLY A 220 10.14 13.75 -12.53
C GLY A 220 11.53 14.25 -12.95
N VAL A 221 12.06 15.30 -12.32
CA VAL A 221 13.39 15.85 -12.63
C VAL A 221 14.46 14.86 -12.17
N PRO A 222 15.42 14.51 -13.06
CA PRO A 222 16.56 13.68 -12.67
C PRO A 222 17.51 14.36 -11.69
N SER A 223 18.18 13.56 -10.85
CA SER A 223 19.26 14.01 -9.95
C SER A 223 20.39 14.74 -10.67
N THR A 224 20.60 14.55 -11.97
CA THR A 224 21.65 15.26 -12.71
C THR A 224 21.24 16.62 -13.24
N ARG A 225 19.93 16.94 -13.25
CA ARG A 225 19.40 18.17 -13.86
C ARG A 225 18.88 19.19 -12.87
N HIS A 226 18.57 18.79 -11.63
CA HIS A 226 18.02 19.73 -10.64
C HIS A 226 18.97 20.90 -10.32
N THR A 227 20.29 20.68 -10.32
CA THR A 227 21.30 21.73 -10.12
C THR A 227 21.43 22.72 -11.27
N ARG A 228 20.85 22.41 -12.44
CA ARG A 228 20.73 23.35 -13.57
C ARG A 228 19.48 24.21 -13.47
N MET A 229 18.48 23.74 -12.72
CA MET A 229 17.21 24.45 -12.53
C MET A 229 17.27 25.36 -11.29
N PHE A 230 17.97 24.91 -10.25
CA PHE A 230 18.13 25.61 -8.98
C PHE A 230 19.57 25.50 -8.49
N ASP A 231 20.06 26.51 -7.78
CA ASP A 231 21.38 26.43 -7.17
C ASP A 231 21.45 25.34 -6.08
N LYS A 232 22.66 24.87 -5.76
CA LYS A 232 22.87 23.75 -4.82
C LYS A 232 22.40 24.10 -3.40
N GLU A 233 22.58 25.35 -2.98
CA GLU A 233 22.24 25.82 -1.63
C GLU A 233 20.72 25.83 -1.43
N HIS A 234 20.00 26.29 -2.44
CA HIS A 234 18.54 26.27 -2.52
C HIS A 234 18.01 24.84 -2.47
N VAL A 235 18.59 23.91 -3.23
CA VAL A 235 18.16 22.49 -3.22
C VAL A 235 18.38 21.84 -1.85
N VAL A 236 19.50 22.14 -1.19
CA VAL A 236 19.77 21.67 0.17
C VAL A 236 18.75 22.26 1.15
N LYS A 237 18.46 23.57 1.02
CA LYS A 237 17.49 24.26 1.86
C LYS A 237 16.09 23.66 1.71
N ILE A 238 15.52 23.58 0.51
CA ILE A 238 14.15 23.06 0.31
C ILE A 238 13.99 21.60 0.79
N ARG A 239 15.07 20.81 0.75
CA ARG A 239 15.08 19.40 1.18
C ARG A 239 15.13 19.27 2.70
N ASN A 240 16.01 20.00 3.35
CA ASN A 240 16.34 19.79 4.76
C ASN A 240 15.59 20.73 5.70
N ASP A 241 15.24 21.92 5.24
CA ASP A 241 14.51 22.90 6.04
C ASP A 241 13.05 22.51 6.22
N TYR A 242 12.56 22.67 7.45
CA TYR A 242 11.23 22.27 7.85
C TYR A 242 10.11 23.10 7.19
N TYR A 243 10.32 24.42 7.07
CA TYR A 243 9.30 25.37 6.64
C TYR A 243 9.34 25.67 5.14
N THR A 244 10.49 25.47 4.50
CA THR A 244 10.68 25.81 3.10
C THR A 244 9.89 24.85 2.21
N ARG A 245 8.96 25.41 1.41
CA ARG A 245 8.19 24.66 0.41
C ARG A 245 9.03 24.38 -0.84
N PHE A 246 8.73 23.28 -1.52
CA PHE A 246 9.24 23.05 -2.87
C PHE A 246 8.67 24.08 -3.87
N PRO A 247 9.40 24.45 -4.93
CA PRO A 247 8.93 25.36 -5.96
C PRO A 247 7.74 24.78 -6.74
N GLY A 248 6.87 25.65 -7.27
CA GLY A 248 5.66 25.29 -7.98
C GLY A 248 4.40 25.42 -7.12
N GLU A 249 3.23 25.50 -7.78
CA GLU A 249 1.93 25.77 -7.13
C GLU A 249 1.58 24.73 -6.04
N ASN A 250 1.96 23.47 -6.26
CA ASN A 250 1.60 22.35 -5.39
C ASN A 250 2.75 21.85 -4.50
N GLY A 251 3.90 22.53 -4.47
CA GLY A 251 5.04 22.11 -3.65
C GLY A 251 4.72 22.18 -2.15
N GLU A 252 5.10 21.14 -1.40
CA GLU A 252 4.87 21.05 0.05
C GLU A 252 6.18 21.31 0.84
N SER A 253 6.08 21.85 2.05
CA SER A 253 7.11 21.87 3.11
C SER A 253 7.04 20.61 3.98
N CYS A 254 7.96 20.42 4.94
CA CYS A 254 7.78 19.39 5.97
C CYS A 254 6.65 19.76 6.94
N GLU A 255 6.44 21.05 7.19
CA GLU A 255 5.32 21.58 7.96
C GLU A 255 3.96 21.25 7.32
N ASP A 256 3.83 21.36 5.99
CA ASP A 256 2.59 20.98 5.30
C ASP A 256 2.23 19.51 5.54
N ILE A 257 3.23 18.62 5.46
CA ILE A 257 3.05 17.18 5.77
C ILE A 257 2.60 17.00 7.20
N HIS A 258 3.24 17.71 8.14
CA HIS A 258 2.85 17.68 9.55
C HIS A 258 1.39 18.07 9.75
N ASN A 259 0.96 19.18 9.14
CA ASN A 259 -0.37 19.72 9.28
C ASN A 259 -1.47 18.80 8.73
N ARG A 260 -1.19 17.95 7.74
CA ARG A 260 -2.15 16.94 7.26
C ARG A 260 -2.02 15.56 7.91
N THR A 261 -0.80 15.14 8.27
CA THR A 261 -0.54 13.79 8.79
C THR A 261 -0.83 13.69 10.29
N ILE A 262 -0.43 14.67 11.11
CA ILE A 262 -0.54 14.56 12.57
C ILE A 262 -1.99 14.63 13.07
N PRO A 263 -2.87 15.52 12.56
CA PRO A 263 -4.28 15.47 12.90
C PRO A 263 -4.91 14.12 12.54
N PHE A 264 -4.62 13.60 11.34
CA PHE A 264 -5.09 12.27 10.94
C PHE A 264 -4.58 11.16 11.86
N PHE A 265 -3.30 11.19 12.24
CA PHE A 265 -2.72 10.24 13.16
C PHE A 265 -3.43 10.26 14.53
N ASN A 266 -3.62 11.44 15.11
CA ASN A 266 -4.26 11.60 16.42
C ASN A 266 -5.73 11.19 16.40
N SER A 267 -6.46 11.53 15.33
CA SER A 267 -7.88 11.23 15.22
C SER A 267 -8.17 9.77 14.87
N PHE A 268 -7.34 9.11 14.06
CA PHE A 268 -7.68 7.81 13.48
C PHE A 268 -6.71 6.68 13.82
N ILE A 269 -5.41 6.94 14.00
CA ILE A 269 -4.41 5.88 14.29
C ILE A 269 -4.23 5.69 15.79
N LEU A 270 -4.12 6.80 16.54
CA LEU A 270 -3.89 6.79 17.98
C LEU A 270 -4.99 6.06 18.77
N PRO A 271 -6.30 6.15 18.43
CA PRO A 271 -7.33 5.40 19.16
C PRO A 271 -7.16 3.89 19.07
N HIS A 272 -6.74 3.34 17.91
CA HIS A 272 -6.45 1.91 17.79
C HIS A 272 -5.25 1.49 18.66
N LEU A 273 -4.20 2.30 18.70
CA LEU A 273 -3.06 2.06 19.57
C LEU A 273 -3.45 2.13 21.05
N ALA A 274 -4.31 3.08 21.43
CA ALA A 274 -4.85 3.20 22.78
C ALA A 274 -5.75 2.04 23.18
N ALA A 275 -6.46 1.44 22.22
CA ALA A 275 -7.18 0.18 22.38
C ALA A 275 -6.26 -1.05 22.43
N GLY A 276 -4.93 -0.89 22.46
CA GLY A 276 -3.97 -2.00 22.55
C GLY A 276 -3.78 -2.80 21.26
N ARG A 277 -4.19 -2.24 20.11
CA ARG A 277 -4.03 -2.89 18.79
C ARG A 277 -2.64 -2.63 18.21
N ASN A 278 -2.22 -3.55 17.35
CA ASN A 278 -1.01 -3.40 16.54
C ASN A 278 -1.38 -2.82 15.18
N VAL A 279 -0.89 -1.60 14.92
CA VAL A 279 -1.24 -0.80 13.75
C VAL A 279 -0.06 -0.72 12.79
N LEU A 280 -0.26 -1.17 11.55
CA LEU A 280 0.71 -0.99 10.47
C LEU A 280 0.40 0.27 9.68
N VAL A 281 1.35 1.20 9.57
CA VAL A 281 1.29 2.39 8.71
C VAL A 281 2.25 2.20 7.54
N SER A 282 1.72 1.97 6.35
CA SER A 282 2.51 1.85 5.12
C SER A 282 2.47 3.15 4.31
N SER A 283 3.61 3.83 4.20
CA SER A 283 3.70 5.19 3.65
C SER A 283 5.10 5.47 3.08
N HIS A 284 5.55 6.73 3.13
CA HIS A 284 6.70 7.26 2.42
C HIS A 284 7.70 7.93 3.35
N GLY A 285 8.80 8.43 2.77
CA GLY A 285 9.94 8.92 3.52
C GLY A 285 9.59 10.10 4.42
N PHE A 286 9.02 11.18 3.86
CA PHE A 286 8.74 12.38 4.66
C PHE A 286 7.58 12.17 5.64
N VAL A 287 6.59 11.35 5.30
CA VAL A 287 5.50 11.03 6.24
C VAL A 287 6.03 10.27 7.46
N ILE A 288 6.88 9.26 7.26
CA ILE A 288 7.49 8.51 8.37
C ILE A 288 8.40 9.41 9.20
N ARG A 289 9.18 10.30 8.58
CA ARG A 289 10.02 11.28 9.30
C ARG A 289 9.20 12.24 10.14
N THR A 290 8.09 12.73 9.59
CA THR A 290 7.13 13.59 10.31
C THR A 290 6.52 12.86 11.51
N LEU A 291 6.19 11.57 11.35
CA LEU A 291 5.74 10.75 12.48
C LEU A 291 6.85 10.57 13.51
N ILE A 292 8.09 10.24 13.12
CA ILE A 292 9.22 10.12 14.06
C ILE A 292 9.43 11.43 14.82
N LYS A 293 9.47 12.58 14.12
CA LYS A 293 9.58 13.91 14.74
C LYS A 293 8.51 14.13 15.81
N TYR A 294 7.26 13.81 15.50
CA TYR A 294 6.13 13.97 16.42
C TYR A 294 6.22 13.01 17.62
N LEU A 295 6.53 11.74 17.38
CA LEU A 295 6.57 10.70 18.41
C LEU A 295 7.75 10.88 19.38
N ASP A 296 8.88 11.37 18.89
CA ASP A 296 10.09 11.62 19.69
C ASP A 296 10.10 13.04 20.30
N GLY A 297 9.10 13.88 20.01
CA GLY A 297 8.95 15.21 20.59
C GLY A 297 9.95 16.25 20.07
N MET A 298 10.49 16.05 18.87
CA MET A 298 11.48 16.94 18.26
C MET A 298 10.83 18.23 17.77
N ASP A 299 11.50 19.36 17.99
CA ASP A 299 11.13 20.65 17.40
C ASP A 299 11.63 20.78 15.94
N ALA A 300 11.43 21.94 15.32
CA ALA A 300 11.83 22.17 13.92
C ALA A 300 13.36 22.29 13.76
N ASP A 301 14.05 22.85 14.74
CA ASP A 301 15.51 23.04 14.70
C ASP A 301 16.22 21.71 14.86
N GLU A 302 15.80 20.88 15.83
CA GLU A 302 16.29 19.52 16.00
C GLU A 302 16.03 18.68 14.74
N PHE A 303 14.84 18.78 14.14
CA PHE A 303 14.54 18.11 12.88
C PHE A 303 15.52 18.51 11.77
N ASN A 304 15.77 19.81 11.60
CA ASN A 304 16.69 20.33 10.60
C ASN A 304 18.12 19.81 10.82
N GLU A 305 18.60 19.77 12.07
CA GLU A 305 19.92 19.18 12.39
C GLU A 305 19.97 17.68 12.07
N GLN A 306 18.93 16.92 12.44
CA GLN A 306 18.86 15.49 12.14
C GLN A 306 18.82 15.20 10.63
N MET A 307 18.17 16.06 9.83
CA MET A 307 18.17 15.94 8.37
C MET A 307 19.55 16.16 7.74
N LYS A 308 20.42 16.98 8.34
CA LYS A 308 21.82 17.13 7.89
C LYS A 308 22.63 15.85 8.13
N LEU A 309 22.31 15.11 9.19
CA LEU A 309 22.98 13.85 9.55
C LEU A 309 22.58 12.68 8.65
N GLU A 310 21.40 12.73 8.01
CA GLU A 310 20.85 11.62 7.23
C GLU A 310 21.84 11.01 6.24
N LYS A 311 22.62 11.86 5.56
CA LYS A 311 23.63 11.44 4.58
C LYS A 311 25.04 11.36 5.15
N THR A 312 25.38 12.27 6.05
CA THR A 312 26.76 12.46 6.54
C THR A 312 27.11 11.51 7.67
N ALA A 313 26.14 11.18 8.53
CA ALA A 313 26.28 10.29 9.68
C ALA A 313 24.95 9.54 9.94
N PRO A 314 24.54 8.63 9.04
CA PRO A 314 23.26 7.91 9.15
C PRO A 314 23.17 7.06 10.43
N ASP A 315 24.29 6.63 11.00
CA ASP A 315 24.36 5.94 12.28
C ASP A 315 23.81 6.79 13.45
N LYS A 316 23.95 8.11 13.35
CA LYS A 316 23.50 9.09 14.36
C LYS A 316 22.16 9.75 14.06
N CYS A 317 21.66 9.61 12.83
CA CYS A 317 20.40 10.21 12.42
C CYS A 317 19.20 9.45 13.05
N LEU A 318 18.37 10.17 13.80
CA LEU A 318 17.16 9.62 14.42
C LEU A 318 15.98 9.50 13.45
N LEU A 319 16.00 10.32 12.39
CA LEU A 319 14.96 10.42 11.36
C LEU A 319 15.12 9.41 10.21
N LEU A 320 15.95 8.38 10.35
CA LEU A 320 16.10 7.38 9.30
C LEU A 320 14.76 6.72 8.97
N ALA A 321 14.42 6.72 7.67
CA ALA A 321 13.25 6.05 7.11
C ALA A 321 13.72 5.13 5.96
N PRO A 322 14.29 3.96 6.26
CA PRO A 322 14.81 3.02 5.25
C PRO A 322 13.69 2.37 4.42
N THR A 323 13.94 2.06 3.16
CA THR A 323 12.98 1.35 2.29
C THR A 323 12.79 -0.10 2.76
N GLY A 324 11.54 -0.54 2.93
CA GLY A 324 11.22 -1.93 3.24
C GLY A 324 11.82 -2.52 4.54
N VAL A 325 12.24 -1.67 5.48
CA VAL A 325 12.63 -2.09 6.83
C VAL A 325 11.64 -1.47 7.82
N PRO A 326 10.82 -2.29 8.52
CA PRO A 326 9.87 -1.77 9.50
C PRO A 326 10.57 -1.09 10.68
N LEU A 327 10.03 0.06 11.10
CA LEU A 327 10.36 0.71 12.36
C LEU A 327 9.18 0.54 13.32
N MET A 328 9.44 0.29 14.60
CA MET A 328 8.35 0.01 15.55
C MET A 328 8.44 0.88 16.79
N TYR A 329 7.27 1.27 17.30
CA TYR A 329 7.09 1.96 18.56
C TYR A 329 6.08 1.20 19.41
N LYS A 330 6.37 1.10 20.71
CA LYS A 330 5.43 0.68 21.73
C LYS A 330 4.66 1.90 22.21
N TYR A 331 3.33 1.83 22.24
CA TYR A 331 2.45 2.84 22.82
C TYR A 331 1.82 2.33 24.11
N ASN A 332 2.09 2.99 25.23
CA ASN A 332 1.54 2.64 26.53
C ASN A 332 1.15 3.89 27.31
N LYS A 333 -0.15 4.04 27.62
CA LYS A 333 -0.71 5.13 28.45
C LYS A 333 -0.19 6.53 28.05
N GLY A 334 -0.30 6.88 26.77
CA GLY A 334 0.13 8.19 26.25
C GLY A 334 1.62 8.32 25.94
N LYS A 335 2.45 7.31 26.24
CA LYS A 335 3.89 7.33 25.97
C LYS A 335 4.26 6.42 24.81
N PHE A 336 5.02 6.96 23.86
CA PHE A 336 5.69 6.19 22.83
C PHE A 336 7.11 5.80 23.26
N THR A 337 7.55 4.60 22.88
CA THR A 337 8.92 4.14 23.11
C THR A 337 9.36 3.34 21.89
N LYS A 338 10.43 3.80 21.23
CA LYS A 338 10.99 3.13 20.06
C LYS A 338 11.47 1.73 20.43
N ILE A 339 11.06 0.74 19.64
CA ILE A 339 11.52 -0.64 19.80
C ILE A 339 12.84 -0.76 19.05
N ALA A 340 13.87 -1.22 19.75
CA ALA A 340 15.19 -1.40 19.17
C ALA A 340 15.13 -2.41 18.01
N GLN A 341 15.78 -2.08 16.90
CA GLN A 341 15.93 -2.98 15.77
C GLN A 341 16.95 -4.08 16.10
N SER A 342 16.81 -5.24 15.46
CA SER A 342 17.88 -6.24 15.48
C SER A 342 19.15 -5.66 14.84
N CYS A 343 20.33 -6.19 15.19
CA CYS A 343 21.59 -5.75 14.58
C CYS A 343 21.56 -5.84 13.04
N ARG A 344 20.91 -6.89 12.52
CA ARG A 344 20.70 -7.08 11.08
C ARG A 344 19.82 -5.99 10.50
N ASP A 345 18.64 -5.74 11.08
CA ASP A 345 17.71 -4.73 10.56
C ASP A 345 18.28 -3.32 10.68
N ARG A 346 19.08 -3.05 11.72
CA ARG A 346 19.80 -1.79 11.86
C ARG A 346 20.84 -1.61 10.76
N ALA A 347 21.64 -2.63 10.46
CA ALA A 347 22.63 -2.60 9.39
C ALA A 347 21.97 -2.39 8.02
N GLU A 348 20.86 -3.08 7.75
CA GLU A 348 20.10 -2.87 6.52
C GLU A 348 19.43 -1.48 6.47
N SER A 349 18.96 -0.96 7.61
CA SER A 349 18.42 0.40 7.67
C SER A 349 19.47 1.44 7.31
N LEU A 350 20.72 1.24 7.72
CA LEU A 350 21.84 2.09 7.34
C LEU A 350 22.12 2.00 5.85
N SER A 351 22.29 0.79 5.31
CA SER A 351 22.64 0.59 3.90
C SER A 351 21.56 1.10 2.93
N ARG A 352 20.28 1.02 3.32
CA ARG A 352 19.15 1.51 2.49
C ARG A 352 18.85 3.00 2.67
N SER A 353 19.36 3.63 3.73
CA SER A 353 19.19 5.07 3.96
C SER A 353 20.32 5.90 3.37
N THR A 354 21.50 5.30 3.16
CA THR A 354 22.57 5.88 2.34
C THR A 354 22.13 5.85 0.88
N ALA A 355 21.47 6.92 0.42
CA ALA A 355 21.21 7.12 -1.00
C ALA A 355 22.55 7.11 -1.79
N PRO A 356 22.56 6.63 -3.03
CA PRO A 356 23.77 6.49 -3.86
C PRO A 356 24.19 7.82 -4.50
N TYR A 357 24.45 8.88 -3.73
CA TYR A 357 25.04 10.11 -4.30
C TYR A 357 25.96 10.80 -3.32
#